data_AF-A0A941DRX5-F1
#
_entry.id   AF-A0A941DRX5-F1
#
_cell.length_a   1.000
_cell.length_b   1.000
_cell.length_c   1.000
_cell.angle_alpha   90.00
_cell.angle_beta   90.00
_cell.angle_gamma   90.00
#
_symmetry.space_group_name_H-M   'P 1'
#
loop_
_entity.id
_entity.type
_entity.pdbx_description
1 polymer ?
#
loop_
_entity_poly.entity_id
_entity_poly.type
_entity_poly.pdbx_seq_one_letter_code
_entity_poly.pdbx_strand_id
1 'polypeptide(L)'
;SVIEWDLRKKQPYEVYDLLDFDIPVGVNGDCYDRYLVRVEEMRQSNRIIKQCVEWLRNNPGPVITNNHKVAPPARVNMKSNMEELIHHFKLF
;
A
#
# COMPACT_ATOMS: atom_id res chain seq x y z
N SER A 1 -10.94 21.49 -12.68
CA SER A 1 -9.94 22.04 -11.74
C SER A 1 -8.57 21.54 -12.15
N VAL A 2 -7.67 22.44 -12.53
CA VAL A 2 -6.32 22.16 -13.06
C VAL A 2 -5.31 22.38 -11.94
N ILE A 3 -5.25 21.47 -10.97
CA ILE A 3 -4.25 21.54 -9.90
C ILE A 3 -3.54 20.19 -9.84
N GLU A 4 -2.24 20.21 -10.14
CA GLU A 4 -1.32 19.08 -9.96
C GLU A 4 -1.00 18.91 -8.48
N TRP A 5 -1.93 18.29 -7.75
CA TRP A 5 -1.79 18.02 -6.33
C TRP A 5 -2.16 16.57 -6.02
N ASP A 6 -1.14 15.71 -5.94
CA ASP A 6 -1.26 14.35 -5.42
C ASP A 6 -0.29 14.18 -4.23
N LEU A 7 -0.86 13.78 -3.08
CA LEU A 7 -0.11 13.51 -1.86
C LEU A 7 0.95 12.42 -2.06
N ARG A 8 0.70 11.44 -2.93
CA ARG A 8 1.61 10.32 -3.19
C ARG A 8 2.93 10.75 -3.84
N LYS A 9 2.95 11.87 -4.57
CA LYS A 9 4.20 12.46 -5.10
C LYS A 9 4.73 13.61 -4.25
N LYS A 10 3.86 14.46 -3.68
CA LYS A 10 4.31 15.64 -2.93
C LYS A 10 4.72 15.36 -1.49
N GLN A 11 4.14 14.33 -0.86
CA GLN A 11 4.51 13.85 0.46
C GLN A 11 4.49 12.31 0.45
N PRO A 12 5.49 11.70 -0.22
CA PRO A 12 5.53 10.25 -0.35
C PRO A 12 5.56 9.60 1.03
N TYR A 13 4.69 8.61 1.23
CA TYR A 13 4.70 7.74 2.39
C TYR A 13 4.94 6.30 1.93
N GLU A 14 5.43 5.44 2.82
CA GLU A 14 5.75 4.04 2.55
C GLU A 14 6.74 3.83 1.40
N VAL A 15 6.25 3.36 0.24
CA VAL A 15 7.05 2.90 -0.91
C VAL A 15 6.63 3.63 -2.20
N TYR A 16 5.76 4.65 -2.10
CA TYR A 16 5.24 5.38 -3.27
C TYR A 16 6.30 6.21 -4.00
N ASP A 17 7.41 6.52 -3.34
CA ASP A 17 8.60 7.14 -3.92
C ASP A 17 9.38 6.23 -4.86
N LEU A 18 9.29 4.91 -4.67
CA LEU A 18 9.95 3.89 -5.49
C LEU A 18 9.05 3.35 -6.63
N LEU A 19 7.82 3.87 -6.75
CA LEU A 19 6.83 3.42 -7.72
C LEU A 19 6.70 4.42 -8.87
N ASP A 20 6.71 3.91 -10.11
CA ASP A 20 6.58 4.72 -11.31
C ASP A 20 5.12 4.84 -11.74
N PHE A 21 4.53 6.01 -11.51
CA PHE A 21 3.19 6.37 -11.98
C PHE A 21 3.06 7.85 -12.34
N ASP A 22 2.09 8.13 -13.21
CA ASP A 22 1.77 9.47 -13.70
C ASP A 22 0.52 10.03 -13.03
N ILE A 23 0.46 11.34 -12.82
CA ILE A 23 -0.73 12.02 -12.27
C ILE A 23 -1.53 12.61 -13.44
N PRO A 24 -2.72 12.08 -13.75
CA PRO A 24 -3.54 12.63 -14.81
C PRO A 24 -4.14 13.97 -14.41
N VAL A 25 -3.99 14.98 -15.28
CA VAL A 25 -4.52 16.34 -15.05
C VAL A 25 -5.49 16.67 -16.17
N GLY A 26 -6.71 17.11 -15.81
CA GLY A 26 -7.69 17.59 -16.78
C GLY A 26 -7.33 19.00 -17.29
N VAL A 27 -7.63 19.29 -18.56
CA VAL A 27 -7.22 20.54 -19.23
C VAL A 27 -8.29 21.63 -19.11
N ASN A 28 -9.56 21.28 -19.36
CA ASN A 28 -10.68 22.23 -19.43
C ASN A 28 -11.49 22.27 -18.11
N GLY A 29 -11.39 21.24 -17.28
CA GLY A 29 -12.00 21.21 -15.95
C GLY A 29 -13.51 20.96 -15.95
N ASP A 30 -14.06 20.47 -17.07
CA ASP A 30 -15.45 20.07 -17.21
C ASP A 30 -15.73 18.69 -16.55
N CYS A 31 -16.96 18.21 -16.67
CA CYS A 31 -17.36 16.90 -16.12
C CYS A 31 -16.77 15.73 -16.93
N TYR A 32 -16.46 15.94 -18.21
CA TYR A 32 -15.91 14.90 -19.08
C TYR A 32 -14.43 14.65 -18.78
N ASP A 33 -13.65 15.71 -18.56
CA ASP A 33 -12.28 15.65 -18.07
C ASP A 33 -12.19 14.93 -16.73
N ARG A 34 -13.13 15.20 -15.81
CA ARG A 34 -13.19 14.48 -14.51
C ARG A 34 -13.46 12.99 -14.68
N TYR A 35 -14.24 12.59 -15.69
CA TYR A 35 -14.44 11.19 -16.02
C TYR A 35 -13.16 10.57 -16.60
N LEU A 36 -12.52 11.22 -17.57
CA LEU A 36 -11.28 10.75 -18.18
C LEU A 36 -10.14 10.63 -17.17
N VAL A 37 -9.95 11.63 -16.30
CA VAL A 37 -8.96 11.60 -15.21
C VAL A 37 -9.16 10.36 -14.34
N ARG A 38 -10.40 10.04 -13.94
CA ARG A 38 -10.68 8.83 -13.14
C ARG A 38 -10.37 7.53 -13.88
N VAL A 39 -10.66 7.47 -15.18
CA VAL A 39 -10.31 6.29 -15.99
C VAL A 39 -8.80 6.11 -16.05
N GLU A 40 -8.06 7.20 -16.19
CA GLU A 40 -6.61 7.17 -16.22
C GLU A 40 -6.00 6.81 -14.85
N GLU A 41 -6.57 7.33 -13.75
CA GLU A 41 -6.19 6.94 -12.38
C GLU A 41 -6.35 5.43 -12.16
N MET A 42 -7.43 4.80 -12.68
CA MET A 42 -7.60 3.36 -12.60
C MET A 42 -6.50 2.60 -13.37
N ARG A 43 -6.06 3.11 -14.52
CA ARG A 43 -4.97 2.51 -15.29
C ARG A 43 -3.63 2.63 -14.58
N GLN A 44 -3.34 3.80 -14.01
CA GLN A 44 -2.13 4.02 -13.21
C GLN A 44 -2.14 3.17 -11.94
N SER A 45 -3.30 2.98 -11.31
CA SER A 45 -3.44 2.07 -10.15
C SER A 45 -3.10 0.62 -10.53
N ASN A 46 -3.58 0.14 -11.68
CA ASN A 46 -3.20 -1.18 -12.19
C ASN A 46 -1.71 -1.29 -12.51
N ARG A 47 -1.06 -0.22 -12.97
CA ARG A 47 0.39 -0.19 -13.22
C ARG A 47 1.17 -0.30 -11.91
N ILE A 48 0.77 0.43 -10.88
CA ILE A 48 1.35 0.35 -9.53
C ILE A 48 1.23 -1.08 -8.97
N ILE A 49 0.04 -1.69 -9.04
CA ILE A 49 -0.18 -3.06 -8.55
C ILE A 49 0.76 -4.05 -9.25
N LYS A 50 0.93 -3.94 -10.57
CA LYS A 50 1.86 -4.81 -11.32
C LYS A 50 3.30 -4.67 -10.83
N GLN A 51 3.78 -3.44 -10.63
CA GLN A 51 5.13 -3.18 -10.11
C GLN A 51 5.29 -3.77 -8.69
N CYS A 52 4.32 -3.57 -7.81
CA CYS A 52 4.35 -4.14 -6.46
C CYS A 52 4.40 -5.68 -6.49
N VAL A 53 3.58 -6.32 -7.34
CA VAL A 53 3.56 -7.78 -7.47
C VAL A 53 4.88 -8.32 -8.01
N GLU A 54 5.45 -7.67 -9.02
CA GLU A 54 6.77 -8.04 -9.58
C GLU A 54 7.87 -7.87 -8.53
N TRP A 55 7.86 -6.76 -7.79
CA TRP A 55 8.81 -6.52 -6.72
C TRP A 55 8.70 -7.56 -5.60
N LEU A 56 7.48 -7.90 -5.15
CA LEU A 56 7.24 -8.94 -4.14
C LEU A 56 7.71 -10.33 -4.60
N ARG A 57 7.55 -10.66 -5.89
CA ARG A 57 8.04 -11.93 -6.45
C ARG A 57 9.56 -12.01 -6.44
N ASN A 58 10.23 -10.89 -6.69
CA ASN A 58 11.69 -10.82 -6.69
C ASN A 58 12.28 -10.66 -5.28
N ASN A 59 11.50 -10.19 -4.30
CA ASN A 59 11.93 -9.90 -2.94
C ASN A 59 11.07 -10.65 -1.90
N PRO A 60 11.26 -11.97 -1.73
CA PRO A 60 10.58 -12.72 -0.69
C PRO A 60 11.09 -12.30 0.70
N GLY A 61 10.16 -11.96 1.61
CA GLY A 61 10.49 -11.54 2.97
C GLY A 61 9.30 -11.60 3.93
N PRO A 62 9.54 -11.46 5.25
CA PRO A 62 8.47 -11.45 6.23
C PRO A 62 7.57 -10.23 6.03
N VAL A 63 6.26 -10.46 5.92
CA VAL A 63 5.24 -9.41 5.72
C VAL A 63 4.96 -8.62 7.01
N ILE A 64 5.34 -9.19 8.17
CA ILE A 64 5.10 -8.63 9.49
C ILE A 64 6.42 -8.56 10.26
N THR A 65 6.67 -7.43 10.91
CA THR A 65 7.82 -7.22 11.79
C THR A 65 7.85 -8.28 12.90
N ASN A 66 9.01 -8.87 13.17
CA ASN A 66 9.23 -9.87 14.24
C ASN A 66 9.06 -9.32 15.68
N ASN A 67 8.54 -8.10 15.85
CA ASN A 67 8.35 -7.50 17.16
C ASN A 67 6.98 -7.89 17.73
N HIS A 68 6.96 -8.99 18.49
CA HIS A 68 5.77 -9.55 19.14
C HIS A 68 5.13 -8.67 20.23
N LYS A 69 5.67 -7.46 20.50
CA LYS A 69 5.02 -6.46 21.35
C LYS A 69 4.04 -5.56 20.59
N VAL A 70 4.12 -5.52 19.26
CA VAL A 70 3.33 -4.62 18.40
C VAL A 70 2.47 -5.40 17.41
N ALA A 71 2.97 -6.54 16.91
CA ALA A 71 2.22 -7.41 16.01
C ALA A 71 1.88 -8.76 16.69
N PRO A 72 0.65 -9.26 16.56
CA PRO A 72 0.29 -10.56 17.09
C PRO A 72 1.10 -11.67 16.40
N PRO A 73 1.54 -12.71 17.14
CA PRO A 73 2.26 -13.84 16.54
C PRO A 73 1.38 -14.58 15.53
N ALA A 74 2.02 -15.26 14.58
CA ALA A 74 1.32 -16.05 13.58
C ALA A 74 0.48 -17.15 14.25
N ARG A 75 -0.79 -17.31 13.82
CA ARG A 75 -1.77 -18.26 14.39
C ARG A 75 -1.29 -19.71 14.45
N VAL A 76 -0.29 -20.07 13.64
CA VAL A 76 0.30 -21.42 13.59
C VAL A 76 1.24 -21.68 14.79
N ASN A 77 1.98 -20.67 15.25
CA ASN A 77 2.87 -20.79 16.42
C ASN A 77 2.13 -20.66 17.75
N MET A 78 0.95 -20.01 17.73
CA MET A 78 0.07 -19.87 18.89
C MET A 78 -0.38 -21.21 19.50
N LYS A 79 -0.26 -22.32 18.75
CA LYS A 79 -0.68 -23.66 19.21
C LYS A 79 0.44 -24.48 19.86
N SER A 80 1.69 -24.02 19.83
CA SER A 80 2.84 -24.82 20.27
C SER A 80 3.61 -24.27 21.48
N ASN A 81 3.32 -23.05 21.97
CA ASN A 81 4.05 -22.48 23.12
C ASN A 81 3.17 -21.68 24.07
N MET A 82 3.29 -21.97 25.38
CA MET A 82 2.50 -21.37 26.46
C MET A 82 2.77 -19.86 26.65
N GLU A 83 3.96 -19.39 26.29
CA GLU A 83 4.36 -17.97 26.39
C GLU A 83 3.62 -17.08 25.38
N GLU A 84 3.32 -17.56 24.18
CA GLU A 84 2.58 -16.81 23.15
C GLU A 84 1.11 -16.57 23.55
N LEU A 85 0.55 -17.48 24.36
CA LEU A 85 -0.80 -17.37 24.92
C LEU A 85 -0.92 -16.25 25.96
N ILE A 86 0.13 -16.01 26.75
CA ILE A 86 0.21 -14.90 27.71
C ILE A 86 0.30 -13.55 26.97
N HIS A 87 1.05 -13.50 25.86
CA HIS A 87 1.13 -12.29 25.03
C HIS A 87 -0.21 -11.96 24.34
N HIS A 88 -0.97 -12.97 23.90
CA HIS A 88 -2.31 -12.76 23.36
C HIS A 88 -3.30 -12.22 24.40
N PHE A 89 -3.20 -12.66 25.66
CA PHE A 89 -4.10 -12.22 26.74
C PHE A 89 -3.84 -10.81 27.27
N LYS A 90 -2.63 -10.25 27.10
CA LYS A 90 -2.31 -8.88 27.55
C LYS A 90 -2.56 -7.79 26.50
N LEU A 91 -2.74 -8.18 25.25
CA LEU A 91 -3.00 -7.26 24.12
C LEU A 91 -4.50 -6.99 23.90
N PHE A 92 -5.38 -7.72 24.60
CA PHE A 92 -6.83 -7.49 24.67
C PHE A 92 -7.26 -7.18 26.10
#